data_AF-Q09VX0-F1
#
_entry.id   AF-Q09VX0-F1
#
_cell.length_a   1.000
_cell.length_b   1.000
_cell.length_c   1.000
_cell.angle_alpha   90.00
_cell.angle_beta   90.00
_cell.angle_gamma   90.00
#
_symmetry.space_group_name_H-M   'P 1'
#
loop_
_entity.id
_entity.type
_entity.pdbx_description
1 polymer ?
#
loop_
_entity_poly.entity_id
_entity_poly.type
_entity_poly.pdbx_seq_one_letter_code
_entity_poly.pdbx_strand_id
1 'polypeptide(L)'
;SNMQRQAVPLLRQEAPYVGTGMESRAAYDSRICVIAKQDGYVKYVDAEKVVVEQKGGKESDTYDLTKFKKTNQGTCFNQTPVVGVIHSEIDGKVNKVTREKIEVTADNGSIREYNLTSGSKQYHPIVSNGEEVRRGTTLAGQVVFGERMDELGNILQKGTVLADGPAVDNGTLALGRNVLVAFMPWEGYN
;
A
#
# COMPACT_ATOMS: atom_id res chain seq x y z
N SER A 1 10.99 11.21 -24.15
CA SER A 1 9.78 10.37 -24.23
C SER A 1 10.03 8.95 -24.73
N ASN A 2 10.73 8.70 -25.85
CA ASN A 2 10.93 7.32 -26.35
C ASN A 2 11.71 6.41 -25.39
N MET A 3 12.79 6.92 -24.80
CA MET A 3 13.61 6.14 -23.86
C MET A 3 12.87 5.77 -22.56
N GLN A 4 11.87 6.56 -22.13
CA GLN A 4 11.07 6.23 -20.95
C GLN A 4 10.26 4.93 -21.14
N ARG A 5 9.84 4.62 -22.37
CA ARG A 5 9.10 3.38 -22.68
C ARG A 5 9.99 2.13 -22.69
N GLN A 6 11.31 2.32 -22.66
CA GLN A 6 12.31 1.24 -22.67
C GLN A 6 12.90 0.98 -21.28
N ALA A 7 12.46 1.73 -20.28
CA ALA A 7 12.90 1.53 -18.90
C ALA A 7 12.57 0.10 -18.43
N VAL A 8 13.53 -0.52 -17.77
CA VAL A 8 13.39 -1.88 -17.24
C VAL A 8 12.93 -1.79 -15.79
N PRO A 9 11.95 -2.60 -15.36
CA PRO A 9 11.55 -2.65 -13.95
C PRO A 9 12.71 -3.02 -13.04
N LEU A 10 13.04 -2.12 -12.12
CA LEU A 10 14.07 -2.37 -11.10
C LEU A 10 13.51 -3.24 -9.96
N LEU A 11 14.39 -3.97 -9.28
CA LEU A 11 14.03 -4.74 -8.07
C LEU A 11 13.55 -3.85 -6.92
N ARG A 12 14.18 -2.68 -6.79
CA ARG A 12 13.79 -1.62 -5.86
C ARG A 12 13.61 -0.36 -6.68
N GLN A 13 12.38 0.10 -6.75
CA GLN A 13 11.97 1.28 -7.49
C GLN A 13 11.98 2.48 -6.54
N GLU A 14 12.10 3.67 -7.09
CA GLU A 14 12.06 4.90 -6.32
C GLU A 14 11.37 5.97 -7.14
N ALA A 15 10.35 6.60 -6.55
CA ALA A 15 9.68 7.72 -7.19
C ALA A 15 10.66 8.88 -7.42
N PRO A 16 10.59 9.57 -8.57
CA PRO A 16 11.48 10.69 -8.85
C PRO A 16 11.20 11.85 -7.89
N TYR A 17 12.25 12.47 -7.34
CA TYR A 17 12.07 13.64 -6.46
C TYR A 17 11.50 14.85 -7.21
N VAL A 18 11.84 14.99 -8.49
CA VAL A 18 11.32 16.03 -9.37
C VAL A 18 10.38 15.38 -10.39
N GLY A 19 9.08 15.55 -10.18
CA GLY A 19 8.02 15.03 -11.04
C GLY A 19 7.23 16.14 -11.74
N THR A 20 6.37 15.72 -12.67
CA THR A 20 5.47 16.57 -13.45
C THR A 20 4.03 16.56 -12.92
N GLY A 21 3.70 15.63 -12.03
CA GLY A 21 2.35 15.36 -11.54
C GLY A 21 1.56 14.37 -12.42
N MET A 22 2.08 13.99 -13.59
CA MET A 22 1.46 12.98 -14.44
C MET A 22 1.76 11.55 -13.98
N GLU A 23 2.77 11.35 -13.15
CA GLU A 23 3.30 10.03 -12.75
C GLU A 23 2.25 9.18 -12.05
N SER A 24 1.52 9.75 -11.08
CA SER A 24 0.48 9.02 -10.35
C SER A 24 -0.73 8.71 -11.22
N ARG A 25 -1.06 9.58 -12.19
CA ARG A 25 -2.14 9.29 -13.16
C ARG A 25 -1.72 8.22 -14.15
N ALA A 26 -0.49 8.27 -14.66
CA ALA A 26 0.04 7.28 -15.58
C ALA A 26 0.11 5.89 -14.94
N ALA A 27 0.58 5.80 -13.68
CA ALA A 27 0.60 4.54 -12.94
C ALA A 27 -0.82 4.00 -12.70
N TYR A 28 -1.76 4.86 -12.32
CA TYR A 28 -3.15 4.47 -12.08
C TYR A 28 -3.86 3.99 -13.36
N ASP A 29 -3.80 4.79 -14.43
CA ASP A 29 -4.47 4.50 -15.71
C ASP A 29 -3.86 3.27 -16.41
N SER A 30 -2.61 2.91 -16.09
CA SER A 30 -1.97 1.70 -16.61
C SER A 30 -2.60 0.39 -16.13
N ARG A 31 -3.38 0.42 -15.03
CA ARG A 31 -3.97 -0.75 -14.36
C ARG A 31 -2.96 -1.84 -13.96
N ILE A 32 -1.69 -1.48 -13.85
CA ILE A 32 -0.63 -2.36 -13.37
C ILE A 32 -0.71 -2.52 -11.84
N CYS A 33 -1.17 -1.47 -11.16
CA CYS A 33 -1.44 -1.48 -9.72
C CYS A 33 -2.76 -2.17 -9.39
N VAL A 34 -2.82 -2.80 -8.23
CA VAL A 34 -4.07 -3.35 -7.69
C VAL A 34 -4.78 -2.23 -6.94
N ILE A 35 -6.01 -1.92 -7.35
CA ILE A 35 -6.81 -0.83 -6.80
C ILE A 35 -8.02 -1.41 -6.06
N ALA A 36 -8.40 -0.78 -4.95
CA ALA A 36 -9.60 -1.15 -4.20
C ALA A 36 -10.86 -0.85 -5.03
N LYS A 37 -11.77 -1.82 -5.13
CA LYS A 37 -13.05 -1.67 -5.84
C LYS A 37 -14.10 -0.97 -5.00
N GLN A 38 -14.10 -1.21 -3.69
CA GLN A 38 -15.08 -0.67 -2.76
C GLN A 38 -14.40 0.00 -1.56
N ASP A 39 -15.15 0.88 -0.89
CA ASP A 39 -14.71 1.48 0.36
C ASP A 39 -14.68 0.42 1.46
N GLY A 40 -13.62 0.43 2.27
CA GLY A 40 -13.43 -0.60 3.28
C GLY A 40 -12.21 -0.35 4.15
N TYR A 41 -11.80 -1.41 4.84
CA TYR A 41 -10.58 -1.43 5.63
C TYR A 41 -9.84 -2.75 5.40
N VAL A 42 -8.52 -2.70 5.43
CA VAL A 42 -7.69 -3.87 5.13
C VAL A 42 -7.67 -4.81 6.34
N LYS A 43 -8.21 -6.01 6.18
CA LYS A 43 -8.25 -7.01 7.25
C LYS A 43 -6.96 -7.80 7.34
N TYR A 44 -6.39 -8.13 6.20
CA TYR A 44 -5.21 -8.98 6.11
C TYR A 44 -4.37 -8.59 4.90
N VAL A 45 -3.06 -8.57 5.10
CA VAL A 45 -2.07 -8.30 4.05
C VAL A 45 -1.00 -9.37 4.14
N ASP A 46 -0.72 -9.96 2.99
CA ASP A 46 0.43 -10.82 2.80
C ASP A 46 1.13 -10.46 1.50
N ALA A 47 2.28 -11.06 1.26
CA ALA A 47 2.98 -10.98 0.00
C ALA A 47 2.05 -11.40 -1.14
N GLU A 48 1.28 -12.49 -1.03
CA GLU A 48 0.52 -13.04 -2.15
C GLU A 48 -0.87 -12.46 -2.34
N LYS A 49 -1.51 -11.95 -1.28
CA LYS A 49 -2.88 -11.44 -1.36
C LYS A 49 -3.16 -10.35 -0.35
N VAL A 50 -4.13 -9.52 -0.69
CA VAL A 50 -4.68 -8.47 0.19
C VAL A 50 -6.17 -8.74 0.37
N VAL A 51 -6.64 -8.73 1.62
CA VAL A 51 -8.06 -8.91 1.95
C VAL A 51 -8.60 -7.62 2.53
N VAL A 52 -9.61 -7.06 1.86
CA VAL A 52 -10.29 -5.83 2.27
C VAL A 52 -11.70 -6.19 2.73
N GLU A 53 -12.09 -5.73 3.92
CA GLU A 53 -13.46 -5.85 4.42
C GLU A 53 -14.25 -4.59 4.05
N GLN A 54 -15.41 -4.78 3.42
CA GLN A 54 -16.21 -3.68 2.90
C GLN A 54 -16.89 -2.88 4.02
N LYS A 55 -17.04 -1.57 3.80
CA LYS A 55 -17.73 -0.69 4.75
C LYS A 55 -19.25 -0.91 4.68
N GLY A 56 -19.82 -1.58 5.68
CA GLY A 56 -21.27 -1.76 5.83
C GLY A 56 -21.78 -3.18 5.54
N GLY A 57 -20.89 -4.13 5.25
CA GLY A 57 -21.21 -5.55 5.12
C GLY A 57 -20.13 -6.43 5.76
N LYS A 58 -20.42 -7.73 5.94
CA LYS A 58 -19.41 -8.74 6.36
C LYS A 58 -18.68 -9.36 5.16
N GLU A 59 -18.88 -8.81 3.96
CA GLU A 59 -18.23 -9.31 2.76
C GLU A 59 -16.80 -8.79 2.68
N SER A 60 -15.89 -9.69 2.32
CA SER A 60 -14.47 -9.41 2.18
C SER A 60 -14.02 -9.66 0.75
N ASP A 61 -13.46 -8.63 0.12
CA ASP A 61 -12.85 -8.72 -1.19
C ASP A 61 -11.41 -9.21 -1.05
N THR A 62 -11.08 -10.31 -1.74
CA THR A 62 -9.71 -10.82 -1.83
C THR A 62 -9.09 -10.40 -3.15
N TYR A 63 -7.89 -9.82 -3.07
CA TYR A 63 -7.10 -9.37 -4.21
C TYR A 63 -5.81 -10.18 -4.28
N ASP A 64 -5.68 -11.04 -5.27
CA ASP A 64 -4.48 -11.85 -5.48
C ASP A 64 -3.42 -11.03 -6.24
N LEU A 65 -2.19 -11.09 -5.73
CA LEU A 65 -1.04 -10.37 -6.27
C LEU A 65 -0.25 -11.27 -7.21
N THR A 66 0.07 -10.73 -8.39
CA THR A 66 0.92 -11.43 -9.35
C THR A 66 2.37 -11.35 -8.92
N LYS A 67 3.00 -12.51 -8.69
CA LYS A 67 4.40 -12.63 -8.29
C LYS A 67 5.27 -13.19 -9.39
N PHE A 68 6.43 -12.54 -9.59
CA PHE A 68 7.53 -12.99 -10.45
C PHE A 68 7.10 -13.54 -11.82
N LYS A 69 6.09 -12.94 -12.44
CA LYS A 69 5.59 -13.36 -13.75
C LYS A 69 6.46 -12.77 -14.85
N LYS A 70 6.87 -13.59 -15.82
CA LYS A 70 7.60 -13.10 -17.00
C LYS A 70 6.68 -12.32 -17.95
N THR A 71 7.12 -11.16 -18.42
CA THR A 71 6.42 -10.37 -19.44
C THR A 71 6.84 -10.77 -20.86
N ASN A 72 6.14 -10.25 -21.87
CA ASN A 72 6.45 -10.50 -23.29
C ASN A 72 7.88 -10.08 -23.67
N GLN A 73 8.40 -8.99 -23.09
CA GLN A 73 9.77 -8.52 -23.33
C GLN A 73 10.80 -9.19 -22.39
N GLY A 74 10.39 -10.19 -21.60
CA GLY A 74 11.28 -10.90 -20.68
C GLY A 74 11.60 -10.16 -19.39
N THR A 75 10.91 -9.06 -19.08
CA THR A 75 11.03 -8.36 -17.79
C THR A 75 10.20 -9.07 -16.71
N CYS A 76 10.49 -8.75 -15.45
CA CYS A 76 9.77 -9.29 -14.30
C CYS A 76 8.54 -8.43 -13.96
N PHE A 77 7.38 -9.05 -13.96
CA PHE A 77 6.14 -8.49 -13.42
C PHE A 77 5.95 -8.99 -12.00
N ASN A 78 6.18 -8.10 -11.03
CA ASN A 78 6.05 -8.39 -9.63
C ASN A 78 5.22 -7.29 -8.97
N GLN A 79 4.15 -7.68 -8.29
CA GLN A 79 3.33 -6.77 -7.49
C GLN A 79 3.74 -6.85 -6.02
N THR A 80 3.70 -5.72 -5.31
CA THR A 80 4.05 -5.63 -3.89
C THR A 80 2.96 -4.86 -3.12
N PRO A 81 2.45 -5.40 -2.01
CA PRO A 81 1.43 -4.69 -1.23
C PRO A 81 2.01 -3.40 -0.64
N VAL A 82 1.23 -2.31 -0.73
CA VAL A 82 1.57 -0.98 -0.20
C VAL A 82 0.79 -0.66 1.06
N VAL A 83 -0.38 -1.28 1.19
CA VAL A 83 -1.23 -1.12 2.36
C VAL A 83 -0.71 -1.93 3.53
N GLY A 84 -0.94 -1.39 4.73
CA GLY A 84 -0.51 -2.00 5.98
C GLY A 84 -1.67 -2.39 6.88
N VAL A 85 -1.37 -3.25 7.83
CA VAL A 85 -2.22 -3.51 9.00
C VAL A 85 -1.36 -3.44 10.26
N ILE A 86 -1.96 -3.04 11.37
CA ILE A 86 -1.30 -2.96 12.68
C ILE A 86 -1.58 -4.27 13.40
N HIS A 87 -0.51 -4.94 13.85
CA HIS A 87 -0.61 -6.17 14.62
C HIS A 87 -0.28 -5.91 16.10
N SER A 88 -0.86 -6.71 16.98
CA SER A 88 -0.45 -6.73 18.38
C SER A 88 0.93 -7.33 18.52
N GLU A 89 1.81 -6.67 19.27
CA GLU A 89 3.13 -7.20 19.63
C GLU A 89 3.10 -7.98 20.95
N ILE A 90 1.99 -7.88 21.68
CA ILE A 90 1.81 -8.45 23.00
C ILE A 90 0.54 -9.32 23.05
N ASP A 91 0.59 -10.33 23.90
CA ASP A 91 -0.59 -11.08 24.33
C ASP A 91 -1.26 -10.33 25.49
N GLY A 92 -2.58 -10.15 25.44
CA GLY A 92 -3.32 -9.46 26.50
C GLY A 92 -4.71 -8.99 26.09
N LYS A 93 -5.23 -7.97 26.77
CA LYS A 93 -6.58 -7.44 26.52
C LYS A 93 -6.55 -6.02 25.99
N VAL A 94 -7.48 -5.72 25.09
CA VAL A 94 -7.68 -4.37 24.56
C VAL A 94 -8.43 -3.54 25.60
N ASN A 95 -7.77 -2.57 26.22
CA ASN A 95 -8.42 -1.72 27.23
C ASN A 95 -9.23 -0.61 26.59
N LYS A 96 -8.66 0.05 25.58
CA LYS A 96 -9.25 1.24 24.98
C LYS A 96 -8.99 1.31 23.48
N VAL A 97 -10.08 1.38 22.73
CA VAL A 97 -10.10 1.65 21.29
C VAL A 97 -10.69 3.03 21.10
N THR A 98 -9.86 3.96 20.65
CA THR A 98 -10.29 5.29 20.19
C THR A 98 -10.06 5.40 18.69
N ARG A 99 -10.53 6.49 18.07
CA ARG A 99 -10.27 6.76 16.65
C ARG A 99 -8.80 7.08 16.36
N GLU A 100 -8.04 7.48 17.38
CA GLU A 100 -6.65 7.92 17.24
C GLU A 100 -5.65 6.86 17.72
N LYS A 101 -6.03 6.06 18.71
CA LYS A 101 -5.14 5.09 19.36
C LYS A 101 -5.86 3.82 19.82
N ILE A 102 -5.12 2.72 19.84
CA ILE A 102 -5.49 1.45 20.51
C ILE A 102 -4.51 1.20 21.65
N GLU A 103 -5.05 0.92 22.85
CA GLU A 103 -4.28 0.54 24.03
C GLU A 103 -4.49 -0.94 24.33
N VAL A 104 -3.40 -1.71 24.32
CA VAL A 104 -3.40 -3.13 24.70
C VAL A 104 -2.61 -3.29 25.99
N THR A 105 -3.18 -3.99 26.96
CA THR A 105 -2.50 -4.33 28.21
C THR A 105 -2.14 -5.80 28.21
N ALA A 106 -0.84 -6.07 28.38
CA ALA A 106 -0.31 -7.42 28.43
C ALA A 106 -0.60 -8.09 29.79
N ASP A 107 -0.54 -9.42 29.82
CA ASP A 107 -0.73 -10.21 31.05
C ASP A 107 0.31 -9.89 32.13
N ASN A 108 1.45 -9.31 31.74
CA ASN A 108 2.51 -8.85 32.63
C ASN A 108 2.30 -7.40 33.17
N GLY A 109 1.19 -6.76 32.83
CA GLY A 109 0.86 -5.38 33.24
C GLY A 109 1.45 -4.27 32.36
N SER A 110 2.16 -4.60 31.28
CA SER A 110 2.72 -3.60 30.35
C SER A 110 1.64 -3.07 29.40
N ILE A 111 1.53 -1.75 29.26
CA ILE A 111 0.59 -1.11 28.33
C ILE A 111 1.34 -0.72 27.05
N ARG A 112 0.78 -1.06 25.89
CA ARG A 112 1.26 -0.62 24.58
C ARG A 112 0.21 0.20 23.85
N GLU A 113 0.64 1.36 23.36
CA GLU A 113 -0.17 2.25 22.54
C GLU A 113 0.15 2.06 21.05
N TYR A 114 -0.88 1.96 20.23
CA TYR A 114 -0.79 1.89 18.77
C TYR A 114 -1.51 3.09 18.17
N ASN A 115 -0.78 3.98 17.49
CA ASN A 115 -1.36 5.14 16.82
C ASN A 115 -2.03 4.71 15.51
N LEU A 116 -3.30 5.08 15.33
CA LEU A 116 -4.13 4.79 14.15
C LEU A 116 -3.98 5.82 13.03
N THR A 117 -3.24 6.90 13.28
CA THR A 117 -2.88 7.91 12.29
C THR A 117 -1.37 7.93 12.16
N SER A 118 -0.85 7.43 11.04
CA SER A 118 0.58 7.49 10.72
C SER A 118 0.77 8.26 9.41
N GLY A 119 1.13 9.54 9.53
CA GLY A 119 1.28 10.44 8.39
C GLY A 119 -0.03 10.60 7.60
N SER A 120 -0.01 10.19 6.33
CA SER A 120 -1.17 10.22 5.42
C SER A 120 -2.07 8.98 5.47
N LYS A 121 -1.64 7.91 6.16
CA LYS A 121 -2.38 6.64 6.25
C LYS A 121 -3.24 6.63 7.52
N GLN A 122 -4.55 6.48 7.33
CA GLN A 122 -5.52 6.30 8.41
C GLN A 122 -5.85 4.82 8.57
N TYR A 123 -5.97 4.38 9.82
CA TYR A 123 -6.30 2.99 10.17
C TYR A 123 -7.62 2.94 10.93
N HIS A 124 -8.46 1.97 10.59
CA HIS A 124 -9.70 1.67 11.29
C HIS A 124 -9.47 0.51 12.27
N PRO A 125 -9.86 0.64 13.54
CA PRO A 125 -9.75 -0.45 14.49
C PRO A 125 -10.69 -1.59 14.10
N ILE A 126 -10.18 -2.82 14.12
CA ILE A 126 -10.95 -4.05 13.84
C ILE A 126 -11.42 -4.66 15.16
N VAL A 127 -10.59 -4.55 16.21
CA VAL A 127 -10.86 -5.11 17.54
C VAL A 127 -11.78 -4.23 18.38
N SER A 128 -12.53 -4.87 19.27
CA SER A 128 -13.43 -4.21 20.24
C SER A 128 -12.79 -4.06 21.62
N ASN A 129 -13.31 -3.15 22.45
CA ASN A 129 -12.89 -3.01 23.84
C ASN A 129 -13.16 -4.31 24.62
N GLY A 130 -12.17 -4.78 25.39
CA GLY A 130 -12.24 -5.98 26.20
C GLY A 130 -11.92 -7.28 25.46
N GLU A 131 -11.65 -7.22 24.15
CA GLU A 131 -11.26 -8.38 23.36
C GLU A 131 -9.85 -8.86 23.74
N GLU A 132 -9.69 -10.17 23.83
CA GLU A 132 -8.42 -10.81 24.14
C GLU A 132 -7.62 -11.00 22.84
N VAL A 133 -6.48 -10.33 22.77
CA VAL A 133 -5.62 -10.31 21.59
C VAL A 133 -4.34 -11.08 21.89
N ARG A 134 -3.95 -11.92 20.94
CA ARG A 134 -2.64 -12.56 20.95
C ARG A 134 -1.63 -11.77 20.13
N ARG A 135 -0.36 -11.97 20.38
CA ARG A 135 0.71 -11.47 19.52
C ARG A 135 0.48 -11.93 18.08
N GLY A 136 0.51 -10.98 17.14
CA GLY A 136 0.21 -11.20 15.73
C GLY A 136 -1.26 -11.03 15.35
N THR A 137 -2.17 -10.81 16.30
CA THR A 137 -3.58 -10.48 15.99
C THR A 137 -3.67 -9.11 15.35
N THR A 138 -4.44 -8.97 14.27
CA THR A 138 -4.65 -7.71 13.58
C THR A 138 -5.52 -6.78 14.42
N LEU A 139 -4.96 -5.66 14.87
CA LEU A 139 -5.63 -4.65 15.68
C LEU A 139 -6.38 -3.64 14.81
N ALA A 140 -5.74 -3.19 13.72
CA ALA A 140 -6.30 -2.17 12.85
C ALA A 140 -5.89 -2.35 11.39
N GLY A 141 -6.83 -2.03 10.50
CA GLY A 141 -6.64 -2.09 9.06
C GLY A 141 -6.54 -0.71 8.44
N GLN A 142 -5.67 -0.51 7.45
CA GLN A 142 -5.67 0.75 6.70
C GLN A 142 -7.03 0.99 6.04
N VAL A 143 -7.55 2.21 6.13
CA VAL A 143 -8.79 2.61 5.42
C VAL A 143 -8.48 2.73 3.93
N VAL A 144 -9.32 2.13 3.11
CA VAL A 144 -9.21 2.15 1.66
C VAL A 144 -10.49 2.65 1.05
N PHE A 145 -10.35 3.41 -0.04
CA PHE A 145 -11.46 3.95 -0.80
C PHE A 145 -11.57 3.23 -2.14
N GLY A 146 -12.79 2.89 -2.52
CA GLY A 146 -13.12 2.29 -3.81
C GLY A 146 -13.04 3.30 -4.94
N GLU A 147 -12.70 2.81 -6.14
CA GLU A 147 -12.84 3.60 -7.35
C GLU A 147 -14.33 3.85 -7.65
N ARG A 148 -14.71 5.13 -7.84
CA ARG A 148 -16.06 5.50 -8.28
C ARG A 148 -15.99 6.17 -9.64
N MET A 149 -16.82 5.69 -10.56
CA MET A 149 -16.97 6.25 -11.89
C MET A 149 -18.38 6.82 -12.06
N ASP A 150 -18.48 7.86 -12.88
CA ASP A 150 -19.74 8.41 -13.37
C ASP A 150 -20.36 7.50 -14.45
N GLU A 151 -21.62 7.72 -14.82
CA GLU A 151 -22.33 6.98 -15.88
C GLU A 151 -21.61 7.10 -17.24
N LEU A 152 -20.86 8.19 -17.43
CA LEU A 152 -20.03 8.46 -18.61
C LEU A 152 -18.63 7.81 -18.55
N GLY A 153 -18.33 7.05 -17.50
CA GLY A 153 -17.03 6.38 -17.31
C GLY A 153 -15.91 7.28 -16.79
N ASN A 154 -16.21 8.51 -16.38
CA ASN A 154 -15.23 9.42 -15.79
C ASN A 154 -14.97 9.05 -14.32
N ILE A 155 -13.70 9.02 -13.90
CA ILE A 155 -13.34 8.74 -12.51
C ILE A 155 -13.71 9.94 -11.64
N LEU A 156 -14.70 9.76 -10.77
CA LEU A 156 -15.13 10.75 -9.77
C LEU A 156 -14.28 10.66 -8.50
N GLN A 157 -13.89 9.44 -8.12
CA GLN A 157 -13.05 9.17 -6.97
C GLN A 157 -12.03 8.10 -7.33
N LYS A 158 -10.74 8.41 -7.16
CA LYS A 158 -9.68 7.43 -7.35
C LYS A 158 -9.73 6.39 -6.24
N GLY A 159 -9.65 5.12 -6.63
CA GLY A 159 -9.48 4.04 -5.68
C GLY A 159 -8.11 4.11 -5.02
N THR A 160 -8.02 3.60 -3.79
CA THR A 160 -6.75 3.46 -3.09
C THR A 160 -5.94 2.33 -3.72
N VAL A 161 -4.65 2.58 -3.96
CA VAL A 161 -3.72 1.55 -4.44
C VAL A 161 -3.41 0.58 -3.29
N LEU A 162 -3.82 -0.67 -3.46
CA LEU A 162 -3.57 -1.77 -2.53
C LEU A 162 -2.17 -2.36 -2.71
N ALA A 163 -1.76 -2.54 -3.96
CA ALA A 163 -0.44 -3.04 -4.31
C ALA A 163 0.13 -2.32 -5.53
N ASP A 164 1.40 -1.99 -5.46
CA ASP A 164 2.18 -1.50 -6.58
C ASP A 164 2.51 -2.65 -7.52
N GLY A 165 2.65 -2.34 -8.80
CA GLY A 165 3.24 -3.27 -9.77
C GLY A 165 4.65 -2.86 -10.17
N PRO A 166 5.20 -3.46 -11.24
CA PRO A 166 6.53 -3.10 -11.72
C PRO A 166 6.65 -1.63 -12.10
N ALA A 167 7.77 -1.01 -11.73
CA ALA A 167 8.08 0.39 -11.99
C ALA A 167 7.08 1.39 -11.38
N VAL A 168 6.55 1.06 -10.20
CA VAL A 168 5.65 1.94 -9.43
C VAL A 168 6.12 1.97 -7.97
N ASP A 169 6.18 3.17 -7.40
CA ASP A 169 6.47 3.40 -5.98
C ASP A 169 5.34 4.21 -5.35
N ASN A 170 4.60 3.59 -4.43
CA ASN A 170 3.45 4.14 -3.73
C ASN A 170 2.41 4.77 -4.68
N GLY A 171 2.03 4.03 -5.73
CA GLY A 171 1.07 4.49 -6.74
C GLY A 171 1.61 5.56 -7.71
N THR A 172 2.92 5.82 -7.70
CA THR A 172 3.56 6.80 -8.59
C THR A 172 4.53 6.10 -9.53
N LEU A 173 4.53 6.48 -10.82
CA LEU A 173 5.42 5.88 -11.80
C LEU A 173 6.91 6.10 -11.42
N ALA A 174 7.65 5.00 -11.32
CA ALA A 174 9.03 4.95 -10.86
C ALA A 174 9.90 4.13 -11.83
N LEU A 175 10.32 4.77 -12.93
CA LEU A 175 11.09 4.15 -14.01
C LEU A 175 12.59 3.95 -13.70
N GLY A 176 13.08 4.45 -12.55
CA GLY A 176 14.51 4.52 -12.26
C GLY A 176 14.84 4.74 -10.79
N ARG A 177 15.96 5.42 -10.53
CA ARG A 177 16.48 5.78 -9.21
C ARG A 177 16.95 7.22 -9.18
N ASN A 178 16.85 7.85 -8.01
CA ASN A 178 17.49 9.13 -7.76
C ASN A 178 18.97 8.88 -7.41
N VAL A 179 19.89 9.53 -8.13
CA VAL A 179 21.34 9.35 -7.95
C VAL A 179 22.00 10.71 -7.79
N LEU A 180 23.03 10.79 -6.95
CA LEU A 180 23.87 11.98 -6.84
C LEU A 180 24.76 12.09 -8.09
N VAL A 181 24.66 13.21 -8.80
CA VAL A 181 25.38 13.44 -10.05
C VAL A 181 26.36 14.61 -9.87
N ALA A 182 27.59 14.44 -10.36
CA ALA A 182 28.58 15.50 -10.48
C ALA A 182 28.82 15.80 -11.97
N PHE A 183 28.87 17.09 -12.32
CA PHE A 183 29.16 17.54 -13.68
C PHE A 183 30.62 17.97 -13.79
N MET A 184 31.51 17.01 -14.04
CA MET A 184 32.93 17.27 -14.28
C MET A 184 33.52 16.20 -15.20
N PRO A 185 34.48 16.55 -16.08
CA PRO A 185 35.28 15.55 -16.76
C PRO A 185 36.13 14.82 -15.73
N TRP A 186 36.22 13.50 -15.87
CA TRP A 186 36.91 12.62 -14.93
C TRP A 186 37.81 11.67 -15.70
N GLU A 187 39.10 12.02 -15.74
CA GLU A 187 40.18 11.20 -16.31
C GLU A 187 39.93 10.67 -17.75
N GLY A 188 39.06 11.32 -18.52
CA GLY A 188 38.72 10.92 -19.90
C GLY A 188 37.76 9.74 -20.02
N TYR A 189 37.14 9.28 -18.92
CA TYR A 189 36.17 8.19 -18.93
C TYR A 189 34.73 8.63 -19.23
N ASN A 190 34.40 9.92 -19.03
CA ASN A 190 33.07 10.50 -19.22
C ASN A 190 33.07 11.72 -20.14
#